data_AF-A0A975BSL5-F1
#
_entry.id   AF-A0A975BSL5-F1
#
_cell.length_a   1.000
_cell.length_b   1.000
_cell.length_c   1.000
_cell.angle_alpha   90.00
_cell.angle_beta   90.00
_cell.angle_gamma   90.00
#
_symmetry.space_group_name_H-M   'P 1'
#
loop_
_entity.id
_entity.type
_entity.pdbx_description
1 polymer ?
#
loop_
_entity_poly.entity_id
_entity_poly.type
_entity_poly.pdbx_seq_one_letter_code
_entity_poly.pdbx_strand_id
1 'polypeptide(L)'
;MLSCLIAKIHKPEVDIRKPYTEIGGDNTYSGKFYDENCVESFVAKHKLPCNSTTAFLTPAFRNIDRLLTTDLVMVGKPRQIYVNTLELLDNVFQKEILPEDLAKEILRFLFIIKNENEERMNRLIADHLLSSSVVSSLNILKSFIAGKQAQNISIKLFQSVMEISFRISGELMTHEF
;
A
#
# COMPACT_ATOMS: atom_id res chain seq x y z
N MET A 1 -6.05 -7.57 8.26
CA MET A 1 -7.42 -7.48 7.73
C MET A 1 -7.55 -8.16 6.37
N LEU A 2 -6.89 -7.67 5.31
CA LEU A 2 -7.08 -8.25 3.96
C LEU A 2 -6.77 -9.75 3.89
N SER A 3 -5.69 -10.20 4.54
CA SER A 3 -5.38 -11.64 4.65
C SER A 3 -6.48 -12.47 5.32
N CYS A 4 -7.16 -11.94 6.34
CA CYS A 4 -8.32 -12.60 6.97
C CYS A 4 -9.50 -12.72 6.00
N LEU A 5 -9.77 -11.67 5.23
CA LEU A 5 -10.86 -11.66 4.25
C LEU A 5 -10.60 -12.68 3.14
N ILE A 6 -9.39 -12.70 2.58
CA ILE A 6 -9.01 -13.69 1.57
C ILE A 6 -9.12 -15.12 2.13
N ALA A 7 -8.69 -15.34 3.37
CA ALA A 7 -8.85 -16.65 4.02
C ALA A 7 -10.32 -17.07 4.10
N LYS A 8 -11.20 -16.17 4.53
CA LYS A 8 -12.64 -16.42 4.65
C LYS A 8 -13.31 -16.67 3.30
N ILE A 9 -12.90 -15.96 2.25
CA ILE A 9 -13.41 -16.16 0.87
C ILE A 9 -12.93 -17.51 0.33
N HIS A 10 -11.65 -17.84 0.51
CA HIS A 10 -11.07 -19.09 0.03
C HIS A 10 -11.63 -20.32 0.78
N LYS A 11 -11.87 -20.18 2.08
CA LYS A 11 -12.34 -21.24 2.98
C LYS A 11 -13.52 -20.73 3.83
N PRO A 12 -14.76 -20.79 3.33
CA PRO A 12 -15.93 -20.25 4.02
C PRO A 12 -16.17 -20.82 5.43
N GLU A 13 -15.64 -21.99 5.74
CA GLU A 13 -15.75 -22.68 7.01
C GLU A 13 -14.88 -22.11 8.14
N VAL A 14 -13.81 -21.37 7.82
CA VAL A 14 -12.92 -20.82 8.86
C VAL A 14 -13.58 -19.68 9.61
N ASP A 15 -13.28 -19.54 10.90
CA ASP A 15 -13.66 -18.36 11.66
C ASP A 15 -12.65 -17.25 11.37
N ILE A 16 -13.09 -16.18 10.71
CA ILE A 16 -12.26 -15.03 10.30
C ILE A 16 -11.53 -14.35 11.48
N ARG A 17 -11.97 -14.59 12.72
CA ARG A 17 -11.37 -14.07 13.95
C ARG A 17 -10.25 -14.97 14.50
N LYS A 18 -9.91 -16.07 13.81
CA LYS A 18 -8.89 -17.05 14.21
C LYS A 18 -7.70 -17.15 13.23
N PRO A 19 -6.95 -16.06 12.98
CA PRO A 19 -5.84 -16.04 12.03
C PRO A 19 -4.54 -16.69 12.54
N TYR A 20 -4.56 -17.31 13.73
CA TYR A 20 -3.41 -17.99 14.32
C TYR A 20 -3.79 -19.42 14.68
N THR A 21 -3.07 -20.39 14.09
CA THR A 21 -3.39 -21.82 14.23
C THR A 21 -3.25 -22.34 15.66
N GLU A 22 -2.42 -21.71 16.48
CA GLU A 22 -2.26 -22.07 17.90
C GLU A 22 -3.50 -21.76 18.75
N ILE A 23 -4.47 -20.97 18.24
CA ILE A 23 -5.80 -20.81 18.88
C ILE A 23 -6.50 -22.18 19.00
N GLY A 24 -6.17 -23.12 18.10
CA GLY A 24 -6.73 -24.47 18.07
C GLY A 24 -8.15 -24.55 17.48
N GLY A 25 -8.50 -25.76 17.05
CA GLY A 25 -9.77 -26.08 16.39
C GLY A 25 -9.72 -26.05 14.86
N ASP A 26 -10.65 -26.77 14.25
CA ASP A 26 -10.66 -27.03 12.80
C ASP A 26 -10.98 -25.80 11.95
N ASN A 27 -11.53 -24.75 12.57
CA ASN A 27 -11.89 -23.49 11.90
C ASN A 27 -10.84 -22.39 12.05
N THR A 28 -9.61 -22.74 12.42
CA THR A 28 -8.46 -21.81 12.43
C THR A 28 -7.78 -21.76 11.07
N TYR A 29 -6.98 -20.72 10.84
CA TYR A 29 -6.17 -20.60 9.63
C TYR A 29 -4.88 -19.83 9.91
N SER A 30 -3.89 -19.96 9.03
CA SER A 30 -2.67 -19.15 9.09
C SER A 30 -2.88 -17.83 8.35
N GLY A 31 -3.12 -16.74 9.08
CA GLY A 31 -3.18 -15.41 8.49
C GLY A 31 -1.87 -15.01 7.81
N LYS A 32 -0.74 -15.47 8.36
CA LYS A 32 0.61 -15.28 7.77
C LYS A 32 0.71 -15.90 6.38
N PHE A 33 0.17 -17.11 6.19
CA PHE A 33 0.18 -17.78 4.88
C PHE A 33 -0.48 -16.92 3.79
N TYR A 34 -1.69 -16.40 4.04
CA TYR A 34 -2.39 -15.55 3.06
C TYR A 34 -1.71 -14.20 2.85
N ASP A 35 -1.09 -13.66 3.91
CA ASP A 35 -0.34 -12.42 3.82
C ASP A 35 0.83 -12.54 2.84
N GLU A 36 1.67 -13.57 3.02
CA GLU A 36 2.89 -13.80 2.22
C GLU A 36 2.57 -14.33 0.80
N ASN A 37 1.59 -15.23 0.67
CA ASN A 37 1.34 -15.91 -0.61
C ASN A 37 0.33 -15.19 -1.52
N CYS A 38 -0.52 -14.33 -0.97
CA CYS A 38 -1.57 -13.67 -1.75
C CYS A 38 -1.45 -12.14 -1.69
N VAL A 39 -1.37 -11.58 -0.49
CA VAL A 39 -1.55 -10.13 -0.30
C VAL A 39 -0.27 -9.36 -0.66
N GLU A 40 0.88 -9.82 -0.19
CA GLU A 40 2.16 -9.13 -0.41
C GLU A 40 2.49 -8.97 -1.89
N SER A 41 2.38 -10.04 -2.68
CA SER A 41 2.64 -10.03 -4.11
C SER A 41 1.68 -9.12 -4.87
N PHE A 42 0.40 -9.10 -4.50
CA PHE A 42 -0.61 -8.22 -5.09
C PHE A 42 -0.29 -6.75 -4.82
N VAL A 43 0.05 -6.43 -3.57
CA VAL A 43 0.37 -5.06 -3.13
C VAL A 43 1.64 -4.55 -3.80
N ALA A 44 2.67 -5.38 -3.89
CA ALA A 44 3.91 -5.05 -4.58
C ALA A 44 3.66 -4.81 -6.07
N LYS A 45 2.91 -5.70 -6.73
CA LYS A 45 2.56 -5.59 -8.16
C LYS A 45 1.82 -4.29 -8.47
N HIS A 46 0.89 -3.89 -7.61
CA HIS A 46 0.05 -2.71 -7.81
C HIS A 46 0.57 -1.44 -7.12
N LYS A 47 1.73 -1.51 -6.44
CA LYS A 47 2.33 -0.39 -5.69
C LYS A 47 1.34 0.28 -4.74
N LEU A 48 0.55 -0.52 -4.02
CA LEU A 48 -0.45 0.01 -3.09
C LEU A 48 0.25 0.66 -1.87
N PRO A 49 -0.36 1.69 -1.24
CA PRO A 49 0.23 2.48 -0.17
C PRO A 49 0.20 1.72 1.16
N CYS A 50 0.96 0.63 1.24
CA CYS A 50 1.03 -0.26 2.40
C CYS A 50 2.49 -0.51 2.77
N ASN A 51 2.75 -0.69 4.06
CA ASN A 51 4.09 -0.98 4.53
C ASN A 51 4.49 -2.42 4.14
N SER A 52 5.62 -2.57 3.44
CA SER A 52 6.16 -3.85 2.97
C SER A 52 6.49 -4.83 4.11
N THR A 53 6.77 -4.33 5.32
CA THR A 53 7.12 -5.16 6.50
C THR A 53 5.91 -5.57 7.33
N THR A 54 4.76 -4.92 7.13
CA THR A 54 3.53 -5.19 7.88
C THR A 54 2.39 -5.33 6.89
N ALA A 55 2.46 -6.35 6.04
CA ALA A 55 1.34 -6.69 5.20
C ALA A 55 0.12 -6.99 6.10
N PHE A 56 -0.87 -6.10 6.02
CA PHE A 56 -2.30 -6.20 6.34
C PHE A 56 -2.79 -6.80 7.66
N LEU A 57 -2.27 -7.92 8.14
CA LEU A 57 -2.37 -8.26 9.55
C LEU A 57 -1.15 -7.63 10.22
N THR A 58 -1.30 -6.58 11.02
CA THR A 58 -0.14 -6.10 11.79
C THR A 58 0.38 -7.25 12.68
N PRO A 59 1.69 -7.35 12.98
CA PRO A 59 2.21 -8.38 13.88
C PRO A 59 1.39 -8.53 15.17
N ALA A 60 0.81 -7.43 15.66
CA ALA A 60 -0.10 -7.40 16.81
C ALA A 60 -1.28 -8.38 16.72
N PHE A 61 -1.76 -8.74 15.52
CA PHE A 61 -2.89 -9.66 15.33
C PHE A 61 -2.46 -11.06 14.85
N ARG A 62 -1.20 -11.25 14.41
CA ARG A 62 -0.73 -12.51 13.80
C ARG A 62 -0.44 -13.61 14.80
N ASN A 63 -0.10 -13.24 16.03
CA ASN A 63 0.40 -14.15 17.06
C ASN A 63 -0.48 -14.13 18.32
N ILE A 64 -1.73 -13.69 18.21
CA ILE A 64 -2.68 -13.73 19.32
C ILE A 64 -3.28 -15.13 19.36
N ASP A 65 -3.01 -15.85 20.44
CA ASP A 65 -3.52 -17.20 20.76
C ASP A 65 -4.95 -17.18 21.33
N ARG A 66 -5.67 -16.08 21.11
CA ARG A 66 -7.05 -15.85 21.53
C ARG A 66 -7.89 -15.40 20.36
N LEU A 67 -9.20 -15.58 20.49
CA LEU A 67 -10.15 -15.12 19.50
C LEU A 67 -10.12 -13.59 19.36
N LEU A 68 -10.10 -13.10 18.13
CA LEU A 68 -10.15 -11.66 17.84
C LEU A 68 -11.59 -11.14 17.92
N THR A 69 -12.09 -10.98 19.14
CA THR A 69 -13.43 -10.47 19.46
C THR A 69 -13.44 -8.97 19.78
N THR A 70 -14.61 -8.34 19.78
CA THR A 70 -14.78 -6.89 20.03
C THR A 70 -14.45 -6.47 21.46
N ASP A 71 -14.47 -7.39 22.42
CA ASP A 71 -14.06 -7.19 23.81
C ASP A 71 -12.54 -7.34 24.03
N LEU A 72 -11.80 -7.77 23.01
CA LEU A 72 -10.35 -7.93 23.09
C LEU A 72 -9.65 -6.57 23.22
N VAL A 73 -8.98 -6.35 24.34
CA VAL A 73 -8.22 -5.12 24.60
C VAL A 73 -6.85 -5.20 23.93
N MET A 74 -6.72 -4.48 22.82
CA MET A 74 -5.46 -4.34 22.09
C MET A 74 -4.63 -3.14 22.60
N VAL A 75 -3.34 -3.36 22.82
CA VAL A 75 -2.38 -2.31 23.18
C VAL A 75 -1.72 -1.78 21.91
N GLY A 76 -1.98 -0.53 21.57
CA GLY A 76 -1.37 0.13 20.41
C GLY A 76 -1.98 1.50 20.14
N LYS A 77 -1.30 2.31 19.31
CA LYS A 77 -1.77 3.63 18.90
C LYS A 77 -1.78 3.76 17.37
N PRO A 78 -2.86 4.33 16.79
CA PRO A 78 -4.08 4.80 17.45
C PRO A 78 -5.03 3.64 17.82
N ARG A 79 -5.60 3.69 19.04
CA ARG A 79 -6.47 2.62 19.58
C ARG A 79 -7.66 2.30 18.67
N GLN A 80 -8.24 3.32 18.06
CA GLN A 80 -9.44 3.19 17.23
C GLN A 80 -9.24 2.24 16.04
N ILE A 81 -8.03 2.14 15.49
CA ILE A 81 -7.76 1.22 14.36
C ILE A 81 -7.98 -0.23 14.80
N TYR A 82 -7.56 -0.59 16.01
CA TYR A 82 -7.73 -1.93 16.53
C TYR A 82 -9.20 -2.24 16.79
N VAL A 83 -9.93 -1.31 17.41
CA VAL A 83 -11.37 -1.43 17.67
C VAL A 83 -12.13 -1.64 16.36
N ASN A 84 -11.95 -0.75 15.39
CA ASN A 84 -12.62 -0.85 14.08
C ASN A 84 -12.27 -2.16 13.36
N THR A 85 -11.03 -2.64 13.49
CA THR A 85 -10.62 -3.90 12.87
C THR A 85 -11.39 -5.08 13.50
N LEU A 86 -11.50 -5.11 14.83
CA LEU A 86 -12.23 -6.16 15.55
C LEU A 86 -13.73 -6.13 15.24
N GLU A 87 -14.33 -4.94 15.17
CA GLU A 87 -15.73 -4.75 14.75
C GLU A 87 -15.97 -5.27 13.32
N LEU A 88 -15.09 -4.93 12.37
CA LEU A 88 -15.24 -5.43 11.00
C LEU A 88 -15.08 -6.95 10.91
N LEU A 89 -14.18 -7.56 11.69
CA LEU A 89 -14.06 -9.01 11.75
C LEU A 89 -15.31 -9.66 12.32
N ASP A 90 -15.92 -9.07 13.35
CA ASP A 90 -17.14 -9.58 13.95
C ASP A 90 -18.34 -9.43 13.01
N ASN A 91 -18.51 -8.29 12.34
CA ASN A 91 -19.59 -8.09 11.37
C ASN A 91 -19.53 -9.11 10.21
N VAL A 92 -18.32 -9.47 9.75
CA VAL A 92 -18.14 -10.53 8.76
C VAL A 92 -18.45 -11.91 9.36
N PHE A 93 -18.05 -12.17 10.60
CA PHE A 93 -18.37 -13.42 11.29
C PHE A 93 -19.89 -13.61 11.47
N GLN A 94 -20.61 -12.55 11.87
CA GLN A 94 -22.06 -12.53 12.03
C GLN A 94 -22.82 -12.50 10.70
N LYS A 95 -22.11 -12.45 9.56
CA LYS A 95 -22.66 -12.36 8.19
C LYS A 95 -23.46 -11.09 7.92
N GLU A 96 -23.22 -10.03 8.68
CA GLU A 96 -23.77 -8.69 8.41
C GLU A 96 -23.07 -8.03 7.21
N ILE A 97 -21.81 -8.40 6.99
CA ILE A 97 -21.00 -7.93 5.86
C ILE A 97 -20.44 -9.14 5.12
N LEU A 98 -20.57 -9.16 3.79
CA LEU A 98 -19.93 -10.16 2.95
C LEU A 98 -18.42 -9.90 2.87
N PRO A 99 -17.57 -10.94 3.05
CA PRO A 99 -16.12 -10.76 3.03
C PRO A 99 -15.62 -10.25 1.67
N GLU A 100 -16.27 -10.62 0.57
CA GLU A 100 -15.95 -10.14 -0.79
C GLU A 100 -16.19 -8.64 -0.92
N ASP A 101 -17.30 -8.13 -0.39
CA ASP A 101 -17.66 -6.73 -0.53
C ASP A 101 -16.75 -5.85 0.33
N LEU A 102 -16.44 -6.28 1.55
CA LEU A 102 -15.45 -5.59 2.38
C LEU A 102 -14.05 -5.61 1.75
N ALA A 103 -13.63 -6.74 1.15
CA ALA A 103 -12.34 -6.81 0.46
C ALA A 103 -12.29 -5.87 -0.74
N LYS A 104 -13.33 -5.84 -1.58
CA LYS A 104 -13.45 -4.90 -2.70
C LYS A 104 -13.35 -3.46 -2.23
N GLU A 105 -14.03 -3.12 -1.14
CA GLU A 105 -14.07 -1.75 -0.62
C GLU A 105 -12.71 -1.31 -0.06
N ILE A 106 -12.02 -2.19 0.68
CA ILE A 106 -10.65 -1.94 1.13
C ILE A 106 -9.74 -1.70 -0.07
N LEU A 107 -9.80 -2.58 -1.09
CA LEU A 107 -9.00 -2.43 -2.30
C LEU A 107 -9.31 -1.11 -3.02
N ARG A 108 -10.59 -0.75 -3.15
CA ARG A 108 -11.04 0.52 -3.74
C ARG A 108 -10.40 1.72 -3.05
N PHE A 109 -10.43 1.78 -1.72
CA PHE A 109 -9.78 2.85 -0.95
C PHE A 109 -8.27 2.88 -1.15
N LEU A 110 -7.60 1.72 -1.18
CA LEU A 110 -6.16 1.67 -1.41
C LEU A 110 -5.77 2.22 -2.79
N PHE A 111 -6.55 1.92 -3.83
CA PHE A 111 -6.32 2.49 -5.16
C PHE A 111 -6.59 3.99 -5.22
N ILE A 112 -7.62 4.48 -4.52
CA ILE A 112 -7.89 5.92 -4.42
C ILE A 112 -6.71 6.64 -3.76
N ILE A 113 -6.29 6.18 -2.58
CA ILE A 113 -5.15 6.77 -1.84
C ILE A 113 -3.86 6.69 -2.67
N LYS A 114 -3.65 5.58 -3.39
CA LYS A 114 -2.51 5.44 -4.31
C LYS A 114 -2.52 6.56 -5.34
N ASN A 115 -3.63 6.75 -6.04
CA ASN A 115 -3.74 7.74 -7.10
C ASN A 115 -3.59 9.16 -6.56
N GLU A 116 -4.20 9.46 -5.41
CA GLU A 116 -4.04 10.76 -4.72
C GLU A 116 -2.57 11.05 -4.34
N ASN A 117 -1.86 10.04 -3.85
CA ASN A 117 -0.44 10.15 -3.52
C ASN A 117 0.42 10.37 -4.76
N GLU A 118 0.15 9.67 -5.87
CA GLU A 118 0.83 9.86 -7.14
C GLU A 118 0.59 11.27 -7.71
N GLU A 119 -0.65 11.75 -7.68
CA GLU A 119 -0.98 13.11 -8.10
C GLU A 119 -0.28 14.18 -7.24
N ARG A 120 -0.30 14.00 -5.92
CA ARG A 120 0.39 14.91 -5.00
C ARG A 120 1.89 14.94 -5.26
N MET A 121 2.51 13.78 -5.49
CA MET A 121 3.93 13.69 -5.80
C MET A 121 4.26 14.36 -7.14
N ASN A 122 3.43 14.15 -8.17
CA ASN A 122 3.61 14.79 -9.47
C ASN A 122 3.52 16.33 -9.38
N ARG A 123 2.57 16.87 -8.58
CA ARG A 123 2.48 18.31 -8.32
C ARG A 123 3.74 18.85 -7.65
N LEU A 124 4.21 18.20 -6.59
CA LEU A 124 5.43 18.61 -5.88
C LEU A 124 6.67 18.59 -6.79
N ILE A 125 6.78 17.59 -7.67
CA ILE A 125 7.87 17.52 -8.66
C ILE A 125 7.75 18.67 -9.67
N ALA A 126 6.55 18.91 -10.20
CA ALA A 126 6.32 19.98 -11.18
C ALA A 126 6.63 21.37 -10.60
N ASP A 127 6.10 21.67 -9.41
CA ASP A 127 6.36 22.93 -8.70
C ASP A 127 7.86 23.12 -8.45
N HIS A 128 8.55 22.05 -8.05
CA HIS A 128 9.98 22.11 -7.80
C HIS A 128 10.78 22.37 -9.09
N LEU A 129 10.48 21.66 -10.19
CA LEU A 129 11.12 21.85 -11.49
C LEU A 129 10.91 23.26 -12.06
N LEU A 130 9.74 23.87 -11.82
CA LEU A 130 9.45 25.25 -12.21
C LEU A 130 10.20 26.28 -11.34
N SER A 131 10.48 25.95 -10.08
CA SER A 131 11.18 26.82 -9.13
C SER A 131 12.71 26.72 -9.17
N SER A 132 13.25 25.69 -9.82
CA SER A 132 14.68 25.37 -9.79
C SER A 132 15.41 25.86 -11.05
N SER A 133 16.51 26.63 -10.89
CA SER A 133 17.43 26.86 -12.01
C SER A 133 18.04 25.53 -12.49
N VAL A 134 18.39 25.42 -13.77
CA VAL A 134 18.91 24.22 -14.45
C VAL A 134 20.00 23.47 -13.66
N VAL A 135 20.77 24.19 -12.84
CA VAL A 135 21.86 23.64 -12.02
C VAL A 135 21.35 22.75 -10.88
N SER A 136 20.20 23.08 -10.29
CA SER A 136 19.60 22.30 -9.20
C SER A 136 19.02 20.98 -9.70
N SER A 137 18.40 20.98 -10.88
CA SER A 137 17.86 19.78 -11.54
C SER A 137 18.97 18.75 -11.86
N LEU A 138 20.14 19.21 -12.27
CA LEU A 138 21.30 18.35 -12.55
C LEU A 138 21.92 17.73 -11.28
N ASN A 139 21.96 18.46 -10.17
CA ASN A 139 22.47 17.94 -8.90
C ASN A 139 21.54 16.89 -8.29
N ILE A 140 20.23 17.04 -8.46
CA ILE A 140 19.25 16.03 -8.02
C ILE A 140 19.37 14.76 -8.85
N LEU A 141 19.47 14.86 -10.18
CA LEU A 141 19.69 13.70 -11.05
C LEU A 141 20.96 12.93 -10.64
N LYS A 142 22.04 13.64 -10.30
CA LYS A 142 23.27 13.03 -9.76
C LYS A 142 23.04 12.35 -8.40
N SER A 143 22.33 12.97 -7.47
CA SER A 143 22.03 12.35 -6.18
C SER A 143 21.10 11.13 -6.29
N PHE A 144 20.17 11.15 -7.24
CA PHE A 144 19.22 10.06 -7.48
C PHE A 144 19.86 8.89 -8.24
N ILE A 145 20.81 9.15 -9.14
CA ILE A 145 21.61 8.12 -9.81
C ILE A 145 22.64 7.52 -8.83
N ALA A 146 23.20 8.32 -7.92
CA ALA A 146 24.13 7.85 -6.89
C ALA A 146 23.44 7.01 -5.79
N GLY A 147 22.17 7.30 -5.49
CA GLY A 147 21.34 6.50 -4.59
C GLY A 147 20.67 5.35 -5.32
N LYS A 148 21.27 4.16 -5.31
CA LYS A 148 20.78 2.91 -5.93
C LYS A 148 19.27 2.63 -5.72
N GLN A 149 18.39 3.18 -6.57
CA GLN A 149 17.02 2.69 -6.85
C GLN A 149 16.64 2.97 -8.31
N ALA A 150 17.50 2.59 -9.25
CA ALA A 150 17.26 2.68 -10.68
C ALA A 150 16.39 1.51 -11.21
N GLN A 151 15.23 1.23 -10.61
CA GLN A 151 14.37 0.14 -11.11
C GLN A 151 12.98 0.55 -11.60
N ASN A 152 12.57 1.82 -11.51
CA ASN A 152 11.28 2.23 -12.09
C ASN A 152 11.26 3.72 -12.46
N ILE A 153 12.24 4.17 -13.26
CA ILE A 153 12.07 5.44 -13.96
C ILE A 153 11.01 5.19 -15.03
N SER A 154 9.81 5.74 -14.82
CA SER A 154 8.79 5.77 -15.85
C SER A 154 9.42 6.41 -17.09
N ILE A 155 9.43 5.71 -18.23
CA ILE A 155 9.95 6.22 -19.51
C ILE A 155 9.42 7.64 -19.80
N LYS A 156 8.21 7.95 -19.30
CA LYS A 156 7.61 9.29 -19.36
C LYS A 156 8.40 10.37 -18.63
N LEU A 157 8.97 10.10 -17.45
CA LEU A 157 9.80 11.07 -16.71
C LEU A 157 11.09 11.37 -17.47
N PHE A 158 11.72 10.35 -18.05
CA PHE A 158 12.90 10.53 -18.89
C PHE A 158 12.58 11.30 -20.17
N GLN A 159 11.46 10.97 -20.83
CA GLN A 159 10.97 11.70 -22.01
C GLN A 159 10.65 13.16 -21.70
N SER A 160 9.96 13.45 -20.59
CA SER A 160 9.67 14.83 -20.19
C SER A 160 10.91 15.64 -19.87
N VAL A 161 11.92 15.03 -19.22
CA VAL A 161 13.21 15.69 -18.95
C VAL A 161 13.97 15.97 -20.26
N MET A 162 13.93 15.03 -21.22
CA MET A 162 14.56 15.22 -22.54
C MET A 162 13.83 16.27 -23.38
N GLU A 163 12.50 16.29 -23.39
CA GLU A 163 11.70 17.30 -24.11
C GLU A 163 11.93 18.71 -23.57
N ILE A 164 12.01 18.87 -22.25
CA ILE A 164 12.28 20.16 -21.61
C ILE A 164 13.72 20.60 -21.90
N SER A 165 14.69 19.69 -21.84
CA SER A 165 16.07 19.99 -22.21
C SER A 165 16.19 20.42 -23.67
N PHE A 166 15.47 19.75 -24.58
CA PHE A 166 15.47 20.08 -26.01
C PHE A 166 14.78 21.42 -26.30
N ARG A 167 13.69 21.75 -25.60
CA ARG A 167 13.05 23.08 -25.72
C ARG A 167 13.95 24.21 -25.24
N ILE A 168 14.61 24.04 -24.10
CA ILE A 168 15.54 25.05 -23.55
C ILE A 168 16.77 25.20 -24.46
N SER A 169 17.31 24.11 -25.02
CA SER A 169 18.40 24.18 -26.00
C SER A 169 17.96 24.75 -27.36
N GLY A 170 16.71 24.55 -27.77
CA GLY A 170 16.14 25.13 -28.99
C GLY A 170 15.87 26.64 -28.88
N GLU A 171 15.48 27.13 -27.70
CA GLU A 171 15.35 28.57 -27.43
C GLU A 171 16.72 29.29 -27.39
N LEU A 172 17.79 28.60 -26.99
CA LEU A 172 19.16 29.15 -27.03
C LEU A 172 19.75 29.26 -28.44
N MET A 173 19.23 28.52 -29.43
CA MET A 173 19.70 28.56 -30.83
C MET A 173 18.91 29.53 -31.73
N THR A 174 17.87 30.19 -31.22
CA THR A 174 17.05 31.16 -31.98
C THR A 174 17.37 32.62 -31.64
N HIS A 175 18.34 32.86 -30.75
CA HIS A 175 18.79 34.20 -30.35
C HIS A 175 20.21 34.57 -30.81
N GLU A 176 20.85 33.77 -31.67
CA GLU A 176 22.04 34.17 -32.41
C GLU A 176 21.77 34.09 -33.91
N PHE A 177 21.07 35.08 -34.47
CA PHE A 177 21.25 35.59 -35.85
C PHE A 177 20.66 37.01 -35.95
#